data_AF-A0A951AHX0-F1
#
_entry.id   AF-A0A951AHX0-F1
#
_cell.length_a   1.000
_cell.length_b   1.000
_cell.length_c   1.000
_cell.angle_alpha   90.00
_cell.angle_beta   90.00
_cell.angle_gamma   90.00
#
_symmetry.space_group_name_H-M   'P 1'
#
loop_
_entity.id
_entity.type
_entity.pdbx_description
1 polymer ?
#
loop_
_entity_poly.entity_id
_entity_poly.type
_entity_poly.pdbx_seq_one_letter_code
_entity_poly.pdbx_strand_id
1 'polypeptide(L)'
;MNSNSNRSETSKSGEKYPEHPSDPQPRQEEVEEDEDREESTRLARPRTILFAVGIGLLATVSMVIFLISDRLNSFEGADRLGELLESANTLTGDEFEAVETKAGDLQDWFFLKHGLEHYAVPKQFANIKTIGCRVFKFNGVPVAQIMAVTDKEILFYMFPSSDLGIKIGKGKWEIIEEEKWVGGATGINDTCFLVAFKGNKDEMKEFLSRLGR
;
A
#
# COMPACT_ATOMS: atom_id res chain seq x y z
N MET A 1 33.93 60.90 -21.15
CA MET A 1 33.35 62.10 -20.53
C MET A 1 33.76 62.14 -19.07
N ASN A 2 34.40 63.26 -18.70
CA ASN A 2 34.77 63.84 -17.39
C ASN A 2 34.07 63.24 -16.14
N SER A 3 34.65 63.18 -14.94
CA SER A 3 35.44 64.17 -14.20
C SER A 3 36.24 63.42 -13.11
N ASN A 4 37.55 63.66 -12.89
CA ASN A 4 38.17 64.83 -12.25
C ASN A 4 37.91 64.92 -10.73
N SER A 5 38.92 64.63 -9.89
CA SER A 5 39.51 65.63 -8.97
C SER A 5 40.53 64.99 -7.99
N ASN A 6 41.79 65.33 -8.23
CA ASN A 6 42.90 65.59 -7.30
C ASN A 6 42.58 65.73 -5.81
N ARG A 7 43.49 65.26 -4.92
CA ARG A 7 44.51 66.13 -4.29
C ARG A 7 45.59 65.36 -3.49
N SER A 8 46.82 65.54 -3.96
CA SER A 8 48.15 65.70 -3.35
C SER A 8 48.31 65.60 -1.82
N GLU A 9 49.28 64.81 -1.34
CA GLU A 9 50.61 65.24 -0.80
C GLU A 9 50.55 65.60 0.69
N THR A 10 51.46 65.30 1.62
CA THR A 10 52.87 64.85 1.73
C THR A 10 53.02 64.49 3.25
N SER A 11 54.03 63.88 3.83
CA SER A 11 55.45 63.81 3.52
C SER A 11 56.09 62.69 4.35
N LYS A 12 57.23 62.23 3.82
CA LYS A 12 58.16 61.22 4.35
C LYS A 12 58.72 61.57 5.73
N SER A 13 59.18 60.55 6.46
CA SER A 13 60.63 60.24 6.61
C SER A 13 60.89 59.59 7.97
N GLY A 14 61.63 58.47 8.00
CA GLY A 14 62.08 57.89 9.26
C GLY A 14 62.55 56.44 9.19
N GLU A 15 63.46 56.18 8.26
CA GLU A 15 64.28 54.98 8.03
C GLU A 15 64.98 54.42 9.30
N LYS A 16 64.86 53.10 9.58
CA LYS A 16 65.99 52.13 9.67
C LYS A 16 65.57 50.74 10.22
N TYR A 17 65.93 49.72 9.46
CA TYR A 17 66.04 48.28 9.81
C TYR A 17 67.54 47.96 10.12
N PRO A 18 67.98 46.71 10.43
CA PRO A 18 67.53 45.75 11.46
C PRO A 18 68.73 45.03 12.17
N GLU A 19 68.44 43.85 12.78
CA GLU A 19 69.31 42.70 13.14
C GLU A 19 69.67 42.48 14.63
N HIS A 20 68.86 41.61 15.28
CA HIS A 20 69.15 40.31 15.96
C HIS A 20 70.59 39.95 16.44
N PRO A 21 70.80 38.92 17.32
CA PRO A 21 70.01 38.24 18.38
C PRO A 21 70.68 38.40 19.78
N SER A 22 70.04 38.16 20.93
CA SER A 22 69.84 36.83 21.55
C SER A 22 69.22 37.02 22.95
N ASP A 23 68.25 36.18 23.28
CA ASP A 23 67.52 35.98 24.56
C ASP A 23 68.39 35.84 25.85
N PRO A 24 67.85 35.83 27.10
CA PRO A 24 66.51 35.35 27.50
C PRO A 24 65.68 36.14 28.55
N GLN A 25 64.35 35.93 28.41
CA GLN A 25 63.18 35.96 29.33
C GLN A 25 63.31 36.30 30.84
N PRO A 26 62.21 36.80 31.44
CA PRO A 26 61.36 35.86 32.19
C PRO A 26 59.87 35.93 31.82
N ARG A 27 59.33 34.71 31.70
CA ARG A 27 57.94 34.27 31.58
C ARG A 27 57.01 34.91 32.62
N GLN A 28 55.88 35.46 32.16
CA GLN A 28 54.67 35.64 32.94
C GLN A 28 53.48 35.05 32.17
N GLU A 29 52.73 34.24 32.89
CA GLU A 29 51.53 33.49 32.49
C GLU A 29 50.29 34.41 32.36
N GLU A 30 49.18 33.82 31.90
CA GLU A 30 47.78 34.31 31.86
C GLU A 30 47.34 34.98 30.54
N VAL A 31 46.27 34.60 29.84
CA VAL A 31 45.21 33.57 29.95
C VAL A 31 44.77 33.27 28.51
N GLU A 32 44.74 32.01 28.08
CA GLU A 32 43.95 31.60 26.90
C GLU A 32 42.56 31.19 27.41
N GLU A 33 41.53 31.93 27.01
CA GLU A 33 40.13 31.52 27.13
C GLU A 33 39.85 30.45 26.06
N ASP A 34 39.95 29.17 26.44
CA ASP A 34 39.37 28.07 25.69
C ASP A 34 37.83 28.13 25.84
N GLU A 35 37.14 28.69 24.86
CA GLU A 35 35.71 28.43 24.63
C GLU A 35 35.53 27.02 24.02
N ASP A 36 35.91 25.99 24.76
CA ASP A 36 35.41 24.65 24.51
C ASP A 36 33.96 24.57 25.01
N ARG A 37 33.02 24.89 24.11
CA ARG A 37 31.65 24.37 24.21
C ARG A 37 31.72 22.85 24.09
N GLU A 38 32.00 22.18 25.20
CA GLU A 38 31.63 20.79 25.37
C GLU A 38 30.11 20.72 25.26
N GLU A 39 29.66 20.33 24.08
CA GLU A 39 28.32 19.81 23.85
C GLU A 39 28.17 18.59 24.77
N SER A 40 27.68 18.83 26.00
CA SER A 40 27.50 17.77 26.99
C SER A 40 26.52 16.77 26.41
N THR A 41 27.03 15.72 25.79
CA THR A 41 26.25 14.57 25.41
C THR A 41 25.82 13.99 26.74
N ARG A 42 24.60 14.32 27.17
CA ARG A 42 24.00 13.75 28.38
C ARG A 42 24.04 12.24 28.22
N LEU A 43 25.05 11.61 28.80
CA LEU A 43 25.22 10.16 28.82
C LEU A 43 23.95 9.60 29.47
N ALA A 44 23.06 9.11 28.62
CA ALA A 44 21.82 8.51 29.08
C ALA A 44 22.21 7.41 30.08
N ARG A 45 21.61 7.46 31.28
CA ARG A 45 21.88 6.45 32.31
C ARG A 45 21.73 5.06 31.67
N PRO A 46 22.62 4.10 31.94
CA PRO A 46 22.62 2.79 31.29
C PRO A 46 21.26 2.06 31.38
N ARG A 47 20.46 2.35 32.41
CA ARG A 47 19.06 1.92 32.54
C ARG A 47 18.16 2.45 31.41
N THR A 48 18.26 3.74 31.08
CA THR A 48 17.48 4.37 30.00
C THR A 48 17.82 3.77 28.64
N ILE A 49 19.11 3.48 28.40
CA ILE A 49 19.56 2.82 27.16
C ILE A 49 18.96 1.42 27.07
N LEU A 50 19.01 0.63 28.15
CA LEU A 50 18.41 -0.71 28.21
C LEU A 50 16.90 -0.70 27.96
N PHE A 51 16.17 0.25 28.54
CA PHE A 51 14.73 0.39 28.30
C PHE A 51 14.43 0.77 26.84
N ALA A 52 15.17 1.71 26.25
CA ALA A 52 14.98 2.12 24.86
C ALA A 52 15.25 0.96 23.89
N VAL A 53 16.33 0.21 24.09
CA VAL A 53 16.64 -0.99 23.30
C VAL A 53 15.55 -2.05 23.48
N GLY A 54 15.07 -2.26 24.70
CA GLY A 54 14.00 -3.21 24.99
C GLY A 54 12.70 -2.88 24.25
N ILE A 55 12.25 -1.62 24.29
CA ILE A 55 11.04 -1.18 23.57
C ILE A 55 11.23 -1.31 22.06
N GLY A 56 12.40 -0.90 21.53
CA GLY A 56 12.71 -1.03 20.12
C GLY A 56 12.64 -2.48 19.63
N LEU A 57 13.24 -3.41 20.36
CA LEU A 57 13.20 -4.84 20.06
C LEU A 57 11.77 -5.38 20.08
N LEU A 58 10.97 -4.98 21.06
CA LEU A 58 9.57 -5.42 21.21
C LEU A 58 8.69 -4.89 20.06
N ALA A 59 8.89 -3.64 19.65
CA ALA A 59 8.22 -3.06 18.49
C ALA A 59 8.61 -3.78 17.19
N THR A 60 9.90 -4.07 16.99
CA THR A 60 10.37 -4.83 15.82
C THR A 60 9.79 -6.24 15.79
N VAL A 61 9.79 -6.95 16.91
CA VAL A 61 9.21 -8.30 17.01
C VAL A 61 7.71 -8.25 16.72
N SER A 62 7.00 -7.27 17.27
CA SER A 62 5.56 -7.09 17.02
C SER A 62 5.27 -6.81 15.53
N MET A 63 6.07 -5.96 14.89
CA MET A 63 5.97 -5.66 13.46
C MET A 63 6.23 -6.91 12.61
N VAL A 64 7.25 -7.70 12.95
CA VAL A 64 7.57 -8.94 12.23
C VAL A 64 6.44 -9.96 12.38
N ILE A 65 5.90 -10.13 13.58
CA ILE A 65 4.74 -11.01 13.83
C ILE A 65 3.53 -10.54 13.02
N PHE A 66 3.26 -9.23 12.99
CA PHE A 66 2.17 -8.65 12.21
C PHE A 66 2.34 -8.94 10.71
N LEU A 67 3.51 -8.67 10.15
CA LEU A 67 3.82 -8.92 8.73
C LEU A 67 3.72 -10.41 8.37
N ILE A 68 4.20 -11.30 9.23
CA ILE A 68 4.10 -12.74 9.02
C ILE A 68 2.64 -13.19 9.12
N SER A 69 1.87 -12.67 10.08
CA SER A 69 0.46 -13.00 10.23
C SER A 69 -0.34 -12.55 8.99
N ASP A 70 -0.01 -11.39 8.43
CA ASP A 70 -0.63 -10.89 7.20
C ASP A 70 -0.31 -11.79 5.99
N ARG A 71 0.95 -12.21 5.85
CA ARG A 71 1.41 -13.17 4.83
C ARG A 71 0.85 -14.59 5.00
N LEU A 72 0.62 -15.04 6.24
CA LEU A 72 0.11 -16.38 6.52
C LEU A 72 -1.42 -16.46 6.36
N ASN A 73 -2.10 -15.32 6.49
CA ASN A 73 -3.53 -15.22 6.21
C ASN A 73 -3.83 -14.99 4.72
N SER A 74 -2.84 -14.63 3.90
CA SER A 74 -3.00 -14.55 2.46
C SER A 74 -2.80 -15.92 1.80
N PHE A 75 -3.77 -16.33 0.98
CA PHE A 75 -3.67 -17.54 0.17
C PHE A 75 -2.90 -17.24 -1.13
N GLU A 76 -2.43 -18.29 -1.79
CA GLU A 76 -1.70 -18.16 -3.05
C GLU A 76 -2.62 -17.55 -4.13
N GLY A 77 -2.25 -16.37 -4.62
CA GLY A 77 -3.04 -15.60 -5.58
C GLY A 77 -3.91 -14.49 -4.99
N ALA A 78 -3.80 -14.20 -3.68
CA ALA A 78 -4.50 -13.07 -3.05
C ALA A 78 -4.20 -11.73 -3.74
N ASP A 79 -2.92 -11.47 -4.07
CA ASP A 79 -2.49 -10.25 -4.78
C ASP A 79 -3.23 -10.09 -6.12
N ARG A 80 -3.49 -11.20 -6.84
CA ARG A 80 -4.23 -11.17 -8.12
C ARG A 80 -5.70 -10.81 -7.93
N LEU A 81 -6.31 -11.23 -6.83
CA LEU A 81 -7.67 -10.80 -6.50
C LEU A 81 -7.68 -9.34 -6.06
N GLY A 82 -6.64 -8.88 -5.38
CA GLY A 82 -6.46 -7.47 -5.03
C GLY A 82 -6.40 -6.58 -6.28
N GLU A 83 -5.50 -6.91 -7.22
CA GLU A 83 -5.41 -6.25 -8.54
C GLU A 83 -6.76 -6.27 -9.29
N LEU A 84 -7.50 -7.38 -9.22
CA LEU A 84 -8.82 -7.50 -9.84
C LEU A 84 -9.87 -6.61 -9.14
N LEU A 85 -9.85 -6.47 -7.82
CA LEU A 85 -10.71 -5.55 -7.07
C LEU A 85 -10.37 -4.09 -7.38
N GLU A 86 -9.09 -3.75 -7.52
CA GLU A 86 -8.67 -2.40 -7.88
C GLU A 86 -9.22 -1.99 -9.25
N SER A 87 -9.34 -2.93 -10.20
CA SER A 87 -9.99 -2.69 -11.49
C SER A 87 -11.45 -2.24 -11.39
N ALA A 88 -12.11 -2.50 -10.25
CA ALA A 88 -13.47 -2.03 -10.00
C ALA A 88 -13.53 -0.49 -9.82
N ASN A 89 -12.42 0.15 -9.45
CA ASN A 89 -12.36 1.61 -9.27
C ASN A 89 -12.48 2.38 -10.59
N THR A 90 -12.21 1.75 -11.72
CA THR A 90 -12.31 2.39 -13.04
C THR A 90 -13.66 2.17 -13.71
N LEU A 91 -14.57 1.42 -13.10
CA LEU A 91 -15.87 1.12 -13.67
C LEU A 91 -16.77 2.35 -13.66
N THR A 92 -17.36 2.67 -14.81
CA THR A 92 -18.38 3.72 -14.95
C THR A 92 -19.79 3.17 -15.11
N GLY A 93 -19.92 1.86 -15.38
CA GLY A 93 -21.19 1.18 -15.61
C GLY A 93 -21.56 1.02 -17.09
N ASP A 94 -21.10 1.92 -17.97
CA ASP A 94 -21.40 1.90 -19.42
C ASP A 94 -20.81 0.69 -20.15
N GLU A 95 -19.86 0.02 -19.52
CA GLU A 95 -19.18 -1.16 -20.04
C GLU A 95 -20.01 -2.45 -19.87
N PHE A 96 -21.08 -2.38 -19.08
CA PHE A 96 -22.00 -3.50 -18.85
C PHE A 96 -23.10 -3.51 -19.89
N GLU A 97 -23.42 -4.71 -20.36
CA GLU A 97 -24.66 -4.93 -21.09
C GLU A 97 -25.81 -5.08 -20.09
N ALA A 98 -26.88 -4.32 -20.30
CA ALA A 98 -28.06 -4.38 -19.46
C ALA A 98 -28.74 -5.74 -19.59
N VAL A 99 -28.68 -6.54 -18.52
CA VAL A 99 -29.32 -7.85 -18.45
C VAL A 99 -29.94 -8.01 -17.07
N GLU A 100 -31.26 -7.94 -17.04
CA GLU A 100 -32.06 -8.10 -15.83
C GLU A 100 -32.58 -9.52 -15.69
N THR A 101 -31.86 -10.33 -14.92
CA THR A 101 -32.27 -11.71 -14.60
C THR A 101 -31.71 -12.09 -13.23
N LYS A 102 -31.71 -13.38 -12.88
CA LYS A 102 -31.01 -13.89 -11.70
C LYS A 102 -29.58 -14.28 -12.06
N ALA A 103 -28.65 -14.10 -11.13
CA ALA A 103 -27.26 -14.47 -11.35
C ALA A 103 -27.13 -15.96 -11.74
N GLY A 104 -27.91 -16.88 -11.18
CA GLY A 104 -27.87 -18.29 -11.57
C GLY A 104 -28.24 -18.57 -13.04
N ASP A 105 -29.04 -17.69 -13.65
CA ASP A 105 -29.63 -17.91 -14.98
C ASP A 105 -28.77 -17.31 -16.12
N LEU A 106 -27.64 -16.68 -15.81
CA LEU A 106 -26.73 -16.06 -16.79
C LEU A 106 -25.75 -17.04 -17.44
N GLN A 107 -25.71 -18.31 -17.01
CA GLN A 107 -24.79 -19.31 -17.56
C GLN A 107 -24.89 -19.42 -19.08
N ASP A 108 -26.11 -19.61 -19.59
CA ASP A 108 -26.36 -19.75 -21.02
C ASP A 108 -25.99 -18.47 -21.78
N TRP A 109 -26.22 -17.30 -21.18
CA TRP A 109 -25.85 -16.01 -21.78
C TRP A 109 -24.33 -15.91 -21.97
N PHE A 110 -23.55 -16.21 -20.92
CA PHE A 110 -22.09 -16.18 -20.98
C PHE A 110 -21.53 -17.23 -21.94
N PHE A 111 -22.10 -18.43 -21.94
CA PHE A 111 -21.68 -19.51 -22.82
C PHE A 111 -21.96 -19.18 -24.30
N LEU A 112 -23.20 -18.81 -24.64
CA LEU A 112 -23.59 -18.56 -26.03
C LEU A 112 -22.93 -17.32 -26.62
N LYS A 113 -22.77 -16.26 -25.81
CA LYS A 113 -22.25 -14.98 -26.31
C LYS A 113 -20.74 -14.90 -26.30
N HIS A 114 -20.09 -15.48 -25.28
CA HIS A 114 -18.67 -15.32 -25.05
C HIS A 114 -17.89 -16.64 -25.06
N GLY A 115 -18.55 -17.79 -25.24
CA GLY A 115 -17.91 -19.10 -25.19
C GLY A 115 -17.34 -19.43 -23.82
N LEU A 116 -17.86 -18.81 -22.75
CA LEU A 116 -17.32 -18.96 -21.41
C LEU A 116 -17.87 -20.23 -20.76
N GLU A 117 -17.04 -21.27 -20.69
CA GLU A 117 -17.42 -22.58 -20.15
C GLU A 117 -17.45 -22.60 -18.61
N HIS A 118 -16.63 -21.76 -17.98
CA HIS A 118 -16.42 -21.75 -16.54
C HIS A 118 -17.32 -20.72 -15.84
N TYR A 119 -18.59 -21.10 -15.68
CA TYR A 119 -19.58 -20.30 -14.96
C TYR A 119 -20.03 -21.00 -13.69
N ALA A 120 -19.80 -20.38 -12.53
CA ALA A 120 -20.21 -20.96 -11.25
C ALA A 120 -20.59 -19.88 -10.26
N VAL A 121 -21.88 -19.81 -9.93
CA VAL A 121 -22.42 -18.94 -8.87
C VAL A 121 -22.83 -19.81 -7.68
N PRO A 122 -22.37 -19.53 -6.45
CA PRO A 122 -22.80 -20.27 -5.27
C PRO A 122 -24.32 -20.16 -5.10
N LYS A 123 -24.97 -21.23 -4.59
CA LYS A 123 -26.44 -21.31 -4.48
C LYS A 123 -27.05 -20.12 -3.74
N GLN A 124 -26.38 -19.60 -2.71
CA GLN A 124 -26.85 -18.44 -1.96
C GLN A 124 -26.85 -17.13 -2.75
N PHE A 125 -26.08 -17.03 -3.85
CA PHE A 125 -26.07 -15.87 -4.75
C PHE A 125 -26.92 -16.07 -6.01
N ALA A 126 -27.29 -17.31 -6.32
CA ALA A 126 -27.96 -17.66 -7.58
C ALA A 126 -29.28 -16.91 -7.81
N ASN A 127 -30.01 -16.54 -6.75
CA ASN A 127 -31.29 -15.83 -6.85
C ASN A 127 -31.16 -14.29 -6.82
N ILE A 128 -29.94 -13.74 -6.72
CA ILE A 128 -29.75 -12.29 -6.67
C ILE A 128 -30.03 -11.69 -8.05
N LYS A 129 -30.79 -10.59 -8.08
CA LYS A 129 -31.13 -9.88 -9.31
C LYS A 129 -29.90 -9.17 -9.87
N THR A 130 -29.67 -9.34 -11.16
CA THR A 130 -28.64 -8.66 -11.94
C THR A 130 -29.22 -7.46 -12.65
N ILE A 131 -28.38 -6.47 -12.92
CA ILE A 131 -28.73 -5.30 -13.74
C ILE A 131 -27.80 -5.17 -14.95
N GLY A 132 -26.66 -5.85 -14.94
CA GLY A 132 -25.82 -5.96 -16.12
C GLY A 132 -24.74 -7.02 -16.00
N CYS A 133 -24.17 -7.39 -17.13
CA CYS A 133 -23.04 -8.32 -17.20
C CYS A 133 -22.10 -7.94 -18.33
N ARG A 134 -20.83 -8.35 -18.21
CA ARG A 134 -19.81 -8.23 -19.25
C ARG A 134 -18.78 -9.34 -19.10
N VAL A 135 -18.00 -9.57 -20.16
CA VAL A 135 -16.75 -10.32 -20.09
C VAL A 135 -15.62 -9.38 -20.47
N PHE A 136 -14.59 -9.30 -19.63
CA PHE A 136 -13.38 -8.53 -19.94
C PHE A 136 -12.14 -9.41 -19.76
N LYS A 137 -10.99 -8.92 -20.24
CA LYS A 137 -9.71 -9.63 -20.07
C LYS A 137 -8.95 -9.04 -18.89
N PHE A 138 -8.56 -9.89 -17.95
CA PHE A 138 -7.68 -9.54 -16.86
C PHE A 138 -6.44 -10.44 -16.93
N ASN A 139 -5.26 -9.85 -17.12
CA ASN A 139 -4.01 -10.61 -17.34
C ASN A 139 -4.12 -11.68 -18.44
N GLY A 140 -4.87 -11.39 -19.51
CA GLY A 140 -5.11 -12.31 -20.62
C GLY A 140 -6.22 -13.34 -20.40
N VAL A 141 -6.71 -13.50 -19.17
CA VAL A 141 -7.77 -14.44 -18.80
C VAL A 141 -9.14 -13.77 -18.95
N PRO A 142 -10.12 -14.42 -19.60
CA PRO A 142 -11.49 -13.93 -19.64
C PRO A 142 -12.13 -14.01 -18.26
N VAL A 143 -12.63 -12.89 -17.77
CA VAL A 143 -13.34 -12.78 -16.49
C VAL A 143 -14.78 -12.39 -16.78
N ALA A 144 -15.72 -13.26 -16.39
CA ALA A 144 -17.13 -12.92 -16.34
C ALA A 144 -17.36 -11.98 -15.17
N GLN A 145 -18.00 -10.84 -15.43
CA GLN A 145 -18.34 -9.86 -14.41
C GLN A 145 -19.84 -9.57 -14.46
N ILE A 146 -20.50 -9.61 -13.32
CA ILE A 146 -21.92 -9.32 -13.17
C ILE A 146 -22.07 -8.17 -12.20
N MET A 147 -22.88 -7.19 -12.58
CA MET A 147 -23.39 -6.16 -11.68
C MET A 147 -24.75 -6.60 -11.14
N ALA A 148 -24.80 -6.80 -9.83
CA ALA A 148 -25.95 -7.28 -9.09
C ALA A 148 -26.40 -6.25 -8.05
N VAL A 149 -27.69 -6.23 -7.76
CA VAL A 149 -28.28 -5.28 -6.80
C VAL A 149 -28.93 -6.02 -5.64
N THR A 150 -28.57 -5.60 -4.44
CA THR A 150 -29.21 -6.02 -3.19
C THR A 150 -29.61 -4.76 -2.39
N ASP A 151 -29.10 -4.59 -1.17
CA ASP A 151 -29.09 -3.31 -0.44
C ASP A 151 -27.93 -2.40 -0.88
N LYS A 152 -26.95 -2.97 -1.58
CA LYS A 152 -25.82 -2.28 -2.21
C LYS A 152 -25.56 -2.79 -3.62
N GLU A 153 -24.78 -2.03 -4.37
CA GLU A 153 -24.20 -2.47 -5.64
C GLU A 153 -23.11 -3.51 -5.36
N ILE A 154 -23.23 -4.66 -6.00
CA ILE A 154 -22.35 -5.81 -5.80
C ILE A 154 -21.84 -6.25 -7.16
N LEU A 155 -20.55 -6.58 -7.21
CA LEU A 155 -19.91 -7.18 -8.37
C LEU A 155 -19.64 -8.65 -8.10
N PHE A 156 -20.02 -9.51 -9.04
CA PHE A 156 -19.55 -10.89 -9.07
C PHE A 156 -18.51 -11.06 -10.16
N TYR A 157 -17.46 -11.79 -9.87
CA TYR A 157 -16.42 -12.17 -10.81
C TYR A 157 -16.31 -13.70 -10.84
N MET A 158 -16.24 -14.27 -12.04
CA MET A 158 -16.03 -15.69 -12.25
C MET A 158 -14.97 -15.91 -13.32
N PHE A 159 -14.00 -16.77 -13.00
CA PHE A 159 -12.93 -17.17 -13.90
C PHE A 159 -12.29 -18.48 -13.40
N PRO A 160 -11.61 -19.25 -14.27
CA PRO A 160 -10.89 -20.45 -13.85
C PRO A 160 -9.74 -20.08 -12.91
N SER A 161 -9.71 -20.64 -11.70
CA SER A 161 -8.73 -20.22 -10.69
C SER A 161 -7.29 -20.56 -11.11
N SER A 162 -7.10 -21.64 -11.86
CA SER A 162 -5.81 -22.07 -12.42
C SER A 162 -5.19 -21.04 -13.35
N ASP A 163 -5.99 -20.33 -14.13
CA ASP A 163 -5.52 -19.47 -15.21
C ASP A 163 -4.87 -18.19 -14.67
N LEU A 164 -5.24 -17.79 -13.46
CA LEU A 164 -4.62 -16.69 -12.71
C LEU A 164 -3.66 -17.18 -11.61
N GLY A 165 -3.39 -18.49 -11.52
CA GLY A 165 -2.51 -19.06 -10.50
C GLY A 165 -3.06 -18.94 -9.08
N ILE A 166 -4.39 -18.95 -8.92
CA ILE A 166 -5.06 -18.76 -7.63
C ILE A 166 -5.44 -20.11 -7.04
N LYS A 167 -4.97 -20.38 -5.82
CA LYS A 167 -5.34 -21.59 -5.06
C LYS A 167 -6.32 -21.23 -3.97
N ILE A 168 -7.61 -21.43 -4.26
CA ILE A 168 -8.69 -21.14 -3.35
C ILE A 168 -9.43 -22.41 -2.91
N GLY A 169 -9.76 -22.49 -1.62
CA GLY A 169 -10.48 -23.62 -1.05
C GLY A 169 -11.93 -23.68 -1.54
N LYS A 170 -12.42 -24.90 -1.83
CA LYS A 170 -13.82 -25.09 -2.19
C LYS A 170 -14.72 -24.86 -0.99
N GLY A 171 -15.69 -23.95 -1.12
CA GLY A 171 -16.67 -23.63 -0.07
C GLY A 171 -16.11 -22.91 1.17
N LYS A 172 -14.79 -22.64 1.22
CA LYS A 172 -14.18 -21.77 2.21
C LYS A 172 -14.11 -20.35 1.64
N TRP A 173 -14.52 -19.37 2.42
CA TRP A 173 -14.43 -17.96 2.05
C TRP A 173 -13.11 -17.37 2.49
N GLU A 174 -12.39 -16.80 1.54
CA GLU A 174 -11.22 -15.97 1.80
C GLU A 174 -11.59 -14.51 1.54
N ILE A 175 -11.21 -13.62 2.44
CA ILE A 175 -11.57 -12.19 2.32
C ILE A 175 -10.33 -11.39 1.95
N ILE A 176 -10.47 -10.56 0.92
CA ILE A 176 -9.46 -9.63 0.41
C ILE A 176 -10.03 -8.22 0.55
N GLU A 177 -9.19 -7.26 0.93
CA GLU A 177 -9.57 -5.87 1.12
C GLU A 177 -8.57 -4.99 0.39
N GLU A 178 -9.07 -4.09 -0.46
CA GLU A 178 -8.28 -3.18 -1.28
C GLU A 178 -8.91 -1.78 -1.26
N GLU A 179 -8.24 -0.84 -0.60
CA GLU A 179 -8.64 0.55 -0.35
C GLU A 179 -10.13 0.80 -0.06
N LYS A 180 -10.99 0.77 -1.09
CA LYS A 180 -12.42 1.06 -1.04
C LYS A 180 -13.31 -0.15 -1.26
N TRP A 181 -12.74 -1.26 -1.73
CA TRP A 181 -13.46 -2.49 -2.08
C TRP A 181 -13.05 -3.61 -1.14
N VAL A 182 -14.04 -4.42 -0.80
CA VAL A 182 -13.83 -5.67 -0.08
C VAL A 182 -14.40 -6.80 -0.93
N GLY A 183 -13.63 -7.88 -1.03
CA GLY A 183 -13.93 -9.08 -1.79
C GLY A 183 -14.01 -10.32 -0.91
N GLY A 184 -15.02 -11.16 -1.13
CA GLY A 184 -15.10 -12.52 -0.61
C GLY A 184 -14.94 -13.50 -1.75
N ALA A 185 -13.91 -14.34 -1.71
CA ALA A 185 -13.62 -15.31 -2.74
C ALA A 185 -13.85 -16.74 -2.23
N THR A 186 -14.34 -17.62 -3.10
CA THR A 186 -14.43 -19.05 -2.83
C THR A 186 -14.29 -19.87 -4.11
N GLY A 187 -13.77 -21.10 -3.99
CA GLY A 187 -13.71 -22.03 -5.12
C GLY A 187 -15.02 -22.79 -5.30
N ILE A 188 -15.50 -22.90 -6.55
CA ILE A 188 -16.55 -23.82 -6.95
C ILE A 188 -16.06 -24.59 -8.17
N ASN A 189 -15.85 -25.89 -8.00
CA ASN A 189 -15.18 -26.74 -8.98
C ASN A 189 -13.78 -26.20 -9.33
N ASP A 190 -13.57 -25.73 -10.54
CA ASP A 190 -12.36 -25.12 -11.09
C ASP A 190 -12.49 -23.58 -11.22
N THR A 191 -13.66 -23.04 -10.92
CA THR A 191 -13.97 -21.61 -11.00
C THR A 191 -13.76 -20.93 -9.66
N CYS A 192 -13.04 -19.81 -9.66
CA CYS A 192 -13.05 -18.86 -8.55
C CYS A 192 -14.29 -17.98 -8.68
N PHE A 193 -15.12 -17.96 -7.64
CA PHE A 193 -16.20 -16.98 -7.49
C PHE A 193 -15.75 -15.91 -6.50
N LEU A 194 -15.72 -14.66 -6.93
CA LEU A 194 -15.43 -13.50 -6.09
C LEU A 194 -16.67 -12.60 -6.07
N VAL A 195 -17.15 -12.29 -4.87
CA VAL A 195 -18.15 -11.23 -4.64
C VAL A 195 -17.46 -10.01 -4.07
N ALA A 196 -17.76 -8.83 -4.58
CA ALA A 196 -17.16 -7.58 -4.15
C ALA A 196 -18.18 -6.46 -3.98
N PHE A 197 -17.95 -5.59 -3.00
CA PHE A 197 -18.69 -4.34 -2.83
C PHE A 197 -17.80 -3.30 -2.13
N LYS A 198 -18.22 -2.03 -2.15
CA LYS A 198 -17.52 -0.98 -1.41
C LYS A 198 -17.77 -1.10 0.08
N GLY A 199 -16.72 -1.26 0.88
CA GLY A 199 -16.81 -1.52 2.31
C GLY A 199 -15.51 -2.03 2.90
N ASN A 200 -15.59 -2.70 4.04
CA ASN A 200 -14.45 -3.24 4.78
C ASN A 200 -14.61 -4.75 5.09
N LYS A 201 -13.54 -5.35 5.62
CA LYS A 201 -13.49 -6.78 5.97
C LYS A 201 -14.61 -7.25 6.90
N ASP A 202 -15.04 -6.43 7.86
CA ASP A 202 -16.07 -6.85 8.83
C ASP A 202 -17.47 -6.85 8.20
N GLU A 203 -17.77 -5.86 7.36
CA GLU A 203 -18.99 -5.85 6.54
C GLU A 203 -19.07 -7.06 5.60
N MET A 204 -17.94 -7.49 5.02
CA MET A 204 -17.90 -8.69 4.18
C MET A 204 -18.16 -9.97 4.98
N LYS A 205 -17.58 -10.11 6.18
CA LYS A 205 -17.89 -11.25 7.06
C LYS A 205 -19.37 -11.29 7.41
N GLU A 206 -19.94 -10.13 7.78
CA GLU A 206 -21.35 -10.03 8.11
C GLU A 206 -22.22 -10.42 6.90
N PHE A 207 -21.92 -9.85 5.73
CA PHE A 207 -22.63 -10.12 4.48
C PHE A 207 -22.62 -11.62 4.13
N LEU A 208 -21.47 -12.28 4.19
CA LEU A 208 -21.35 -13.72 3.93
C LEU A 208 -22.09 -14.56 4.98
N SER A 209 -22.10 -14.13 6.26
CA SER A 209 -22.81 -14.83 7.34
C SER A 209 -24.33 -14.77 7.21
N ARG A 210 -24.87 -13.71 6.59
CA ARG A 210 -26.31 -13.53 6.35
C ARG A 210 -26.80 -14.42 5.21
N LEU A 211 -25.96 -14.67 4.21
CA LEU A 211 -26.30 -15.49 3.04
C LEU A 211 -26.18 -17.01 3.31
N GLY A 212 -25.47 -17.41 4.37
CA GLY A 212 -25.41 -18.80 4.82
C GLY A 212 -26.56 -19.25 5.72
N ARG A 213 -27.56 -18.39 5.95
CA ARG A 213 -28.76 -18.67 6.75
C ARG A 213 -29.98 -18.99 5.89
#